data_AF-A0A372R454-F1
#
_entry.id   AF-A0A372R454-F1
#
_cell.length_a   1.000
_cell.length_b   1.000
_cell.length_c   1.000
_cell.angle_alpha   90.00
_cell.angle_beta   90.00
_cell.angle_gamma   90.00
#
_symmetry.space_group_name_H-M   'P 1'
#
loop_
_entity.id
_entity.type
_entity.pdbx_description
1 polymer ?
#
loop_
_entity_poly.entity_id
_entity_poly.type
_entity_poly.pdbx_seq_one_letter_code
_entity_poly.pdbx_strand_id
1 'polypeptide(L)'
;MVAYFDPKILEQKRNNNNLIHSYTLNKLSNIYSIGVLLWEISSGQPPFCNEPSDTSNIGLDLRILQGLREKPVANTPVDYVKIYIDCWNNEPDNRPIINEVIVRLQSIVSNQLSNFDQPLNNSSHGELSLIIQNFNKINIKEIGPPMSLIDNDFSILVDKIIILATTLDLKDSVKQEIFNCFYNHDVTSQKIYNWLLNNQNNSNSIVLLGIFTLFGIEVNVNEKKAFELYQKAANLGDVYGITWLGYCYEGGIGIDVDKKKAFELHQKIANLGDTIGILNVGVCHYFGIGTSIDKQMAYEYYKNAANLGSSIAQYNLGVVYEIGDGVVKDIDQAIHWYKKSAEQGDKYSQDKLAKFFKN
;
A
#
# COMPACT_ATOMS: atom_id res chain seq x y z
N MET A 1 26.58 0.06 16.37
CA MET A 1 25.12 0.00 16.10
C MET A 1 24.43 1.34 16.32
N VAL A 2 24.64 2.04 17.45
CA VAL A 2 24.03 3.36 17.73
C VAL A 2 24.32 4.41 16.64
N ALA A 3 25.53 4.41 16.08
CA ALA A 3 25.95 5.37 15.06
C ALA A 3 25.12 5.37 13.77
N TYR A 4 24.40 4.27 13.48
CA TYR A 4 23.60 4.13 12.26
C TYR A 4 22.15 4.57 12.44
N PHE A 5 21.69 4.78 13.68
CA PHE A 5 20.33 5.22 13.93
C PHE A 5 20.23 6.75 13.87
N ASP A 6 19.09 7.24 13.36
CA ASP A 6 18.78 8.66 13.37
C ASP A 6 18.91 9.23 14.79
N PRO A 7 19.76 10.25 15.03
CA PRO A 7 19.98 10.79 16.37
C PRO A 7 18.68 11.26 17.04
N LYS A 8 17.66 11.68 16.29
CA LYS A 8 16.35 12.09 16.84
C LYS A 8 15.62 10.97 17.60
N ILE A 9 15.98 9.70 17.37
CA ILE A 9 15.43 8.59 18.17
C ILE A 9 15.86 8.67 19.65
N LEU A 10 16.98 9.34 19.94
CA LEU A 10 17.57 9.46 21.28
C LEU A 10 16.96 10.60 22.11
N GLU A 11 16.32 11.59 21.47
CA GLU A 11 15.63 12.68 22.19
C GLU A 11 14.50 12.16 23.09
N GLN A 12 13.86 11.04 22.70
CA GLN A 12 12.74 10.43 23.43
C GLN A 12 13.12 9.91 24.82
N LYS A 13 14.36 9.45 25.00
CA LYS A 13 14.80 8.84 26.27
C LYS A 13 14.98 9.84 27.41
N ARG A 14 14.83 11.15 27.17
CA ARG A 14 15.09 12.21 28.17
C ARG A 14 13.86 12.94 28.73
N ASN A 15 12.66 12.73 28.21
CA ASN A 15 11.48 13.37 28.78
C ASN A 15 10.96 12.61 30.00
N ASN A 16 11.41 13.03 31.19
CA ASN A 16 10.99 12.54 32.51
C ASN A 16 9.52 12.84 32.90
N ASN A 17 8.66 13.25 31.97
CA ASN A 17 7.26 13.54 32.23
C ASN A 17 6.38 12.67 31.32
N ASN A 18 5.56 11.83 31.95
CA ASN A 18 4.62 10.86 31.35
C ASN A 18 3.62 11.48 30.35
N LEU A 19 4.08 11.81 29.15
CA LEU A 19 3.28 12.06 27.94
C LEU A 19 4.17 11.75 26.72
N ILE A 20 4.03 10.52 26.21
CA ILE A 20 4.83 10.01 25.08
C ILE A 20 4.27 10.60 23.79
N HIS A 21 4.95 11.60 23.22
CA HIS A 21 4.90 11.85 21.78
C HIS A 21 6.15 11.20 21.17
N SER A 22 5.98 9.97 20.68
CA SER A 22 7.04 9.24 20.00
C SER A 22 7.33 9.91 18.66
N TYR A 23 8.57 10.36 18.44
CA TYR A 23 9.05 10.63 17.08
C TYR A 23 9.01 9.31 16.29
N THR A 24 8.06 9.22 15.35
CA THR A 24 7.92 8.06 14.46
C THR A 24 8.98 8.17 13.37
N LEU A 25 9.87 7.19 13.29
CA LEU A 25 10.86 7.09 12.21
C LEU A 25 10.14 7.21 10.87
N ASN A 26 10.62 8.11 10.01
CA ASN A 26 10.05 8.36 8.69
C ASN A 26 11.07 8.02 7.59
N LYS A 27 10.67 8.15 6.32
CA LYS A 27 11.56 7.86 5.18
C LYS A 27 12.85 8.70 5.21
N LEU A 28 12.83 9.90 5.81
CA LEU A 28 14.01 10.78 5.96
C LEU A 28 14.90 10.38 7.15
N SER A 29 14.38 9.63 8.13
CA SER A 29 15.20 9.02 9.19
C SER A 29 16.17 7.97 8.63
N ASN A 30 15.77 7.24 7.59
CA ASN A 30 16.61 6.24 6.94
C ASN A 30 17.76 6.87 6.12
N ILE A 31 17.62 8.13 5.70
CA ILE A 31 18.66 8.85 4.94
C ILE A 31 19.91 9.10 5.80
N TYR A 32 19.74 9.28 7.11
CA TYR A 32 20.87 9.40 8.03
C TYR A 32 21.78 8.17 7.98
N SER A 33 21.20 6.97 8.06
CA SER A 33 21.92 5.70 7.98
C SER A 33 22.65 5.53 6.65
N ILE A 34 22.06 6.00 5.55
CA ILE A 34 22.70 6.02 4.24
C ILE A 34 23.94 6.92 4.25
N GLY A 35 23.87 8.11 4.85
CA GLY A 35 25.05 8.96 5.02
C GLY A 35 26.18 8.26 5.78
N VAL A 36 25.85 7.53 6.85
CA VAL A 36 26.85 6.78 7.64
C VAL A 36 27.50 5.68 6.80
N LEU A 37 26.71 4.94 6.02
CA LEU A 37 27.20 3.89 5.13
C LEU A 37 28.08 4.46 4.00
N LEU A 38 27.71 5.58 3.40
CA LEU A 38 28.51 6.23 2.37
C LEU A 38 29.88 6.67 2.92
N TRP A 39 29.92 7.19 4.15
CA TRP A 39 31.19 7.48 4.80
C TRP A 39 32.00 6.22 5.11
N GLU A 40 31.37 5.15 5.60
CA GLU A 40 32.03 3.88 5.90
C GLU A 40 32.64 3.24 4.63
N ILE A 41 31.95 3.36 3.48
CA ILE A 41 32.48 2.95 2.17
C ILE A 41 33.72 3.77 1.81
N SER A 42 33.70 5.06 2.06
CA SER A 42 34.79 5.99 1.78
C SER A 42 35.99 5.79 2.73
N SER A 43 35.73 5.42 4.00
CA SER A 43 36.75 5.27 5.04
C SER A 43 37.34 3.86 5.12
N GLY A 44 36.59 2.85 4.68
CA GLY A 44 36.94 1.44 4.84
C GLY A 44 36.91 0.95 6.29
N GLN A 45 36.33 1.72 7.22
CA GLN A 45 36.30 1.41 8.65
C GLN A 45 34.94 1.72 9.30
N PRO A 46 34.54 0.99 10.36
CA PRO A 46 33.30 1.27 11.06
C PRO A 46 33.27 2.68 11.67
N PRO A 47 32.10 3.34 11.75
CA PRO A 47 31.96 4.67 12.32
C PRO A 47 32.33 4.69 13.80
N PHE A 48 33.05 5.74 14.18
CA PHE A 48 33.58 6.04 15.51
C PHE A 48 34.52 4.97 16.07
N CYS A 49 35.17 4.17 15.21
CA CYS A 49 36.09 3.10 15.64
C CYS A 49 37.32 3.61 16.42
N ASN A 50 37.68 4.87 16.24
CA ASN A 50 38.83 5.52 16.88
C ASN A 50 38.43 6.38 18.10
N GLU A 51 37.14 6.42 18.44
CA GLU A 51 36.67 7.14 19.63
C GLU A 51 36.97 6.30 20.89
N PRO A 52 37.64 6.87 21.91
CA PRO A 52 37.96 6.15 23.12
C PRO A 52 36.66 5.69 23.79
N SER A 53 36.57 4.39 24.09
CA SER A 53 35.51 3.83 24.91
C SER A 53 35.64 4.38 26.33
N ASP A 54 34.94 5.47 26.59
CA ASP A 54 34.84 6.21 27.85
C ASP A 54 36.10 6.95 28.34
N THR A 55 36.01 8.28 28.40
CA THR A 55 36.57 9.11 29.49
C THR A 55 36.09 10.56 29.36
N SER A 56 34.79 10.81 29.61
CA SER A 56 34.21 12.04 30.22
C SER A 56 32.69 12.16 29.93
N ASN A 57 31.86 11.83 30.93
CA ASN A 57 30.46 12.21 31.22
C ASN A 57 29.37 12.42 30.13
N ILE A 58 29.61 12.16 28.84
CA ILE A 58 28.59 12.22 27.78
C ILE A 58 28.81 11.03 26.83
N GLY A 59 27.86 10.10 26.79
CA GLY A 59 27.92 8.92 25.92
C GLY A 59 28.01 9.29 24.42
N LEU A 60 28.54 8.36 23.60
CA LEU A 60 28.69 8.54 22.15
C LEU A 60 27.34 8.91 21.48
N ASP A 61 26.26 8.33 21.98
CA ASP A 61 24.88 8.60 21.58
C ASP A 61 24.48 10.09 21.77
N LEU A 62 24.82 10.67 22.92
CA LEU A 62 24.57 12.08 23.22
C LEU A 62 25.46 13.02 22.40
N ARG A 63 26.72 12.65 22.14
CA ARG A 63 27.61 13.44 21.28
C ARG A 63 27.10 13.45 19.84
N ILE A 64 26.64 12.31 19.32
CA ILE A 64 26.02 12.20 18.00
C ILE A 64 24.74 13.04 17.92
N LEU A 65 23.90 13.02 18.95
CA LEU A 65 22.72 13.89 19.07
C LEU A 65 23.09 15.38 19.04
N GLN A 66 24.20 15.76 19.66
CA GLN A 66 24.73 17.13 19.64
C GLN A 66 25.42 17.52 18.32
N GLY A 67 25.38 16.65 17.31
CA GLY A 67 25.95 16.92 15.99
C GLY A 67 27.37 16.40 15.78
N LEU A 68 27.89 15.54 16.66
CA LEU A 68 29.14 14.81 16.37
C LEU A 68 28.94 13.98 15.10
N ARG A 69 29.84 14.17 14.14
CA ARG A 69 29.93 13.41 12.89
C ARG A 69 31.36 13.01 12.65
N GLU A 70 31.51 12.02 11.77
CA GLU A 70 32.81 11.62 11.30
C GLU A 70 33.47 12.69 10.43
N LYS A 71 34.80 12.69 10.42
CA LYS A 71 35.56 13.63 9.59
C LYS A 71 35.60 13.12 8.15
N PRO A 72 35.51 14.01 7.14
CA PRO A 72 35.71 13.61 5.75
C PRO A 72 37.05 12.91 5.55
N VAL A 73 37.01 11.80 4.81
CA VAL A 73 38.19 10.97 4.55
C VAL A 73 39.04 11.61 3.45
N ALA A 74 40.35 11.65 3.65
CA ALA A 74 41.29 12.16 2.65
C ALA A 74 41.13 11.45 1.32
N ASN A 75 41.28 12.18 0.20
CA ASN A 75 41.15 11.69 -1.17
C ASN A 75 39.74 11.22 -1.60
N THR A 76 38.71 11.44 -0.78
CA THR A 76 37.32 11.21 -1.21
C THR A 76 36.84 12.36 -2.08
N PRO A 77 36.19 12.10 -3.24
CA PRO A 77 35.69 13.17 -4.12
C PRO A 77 34.77 14.15 -3.39
N VAL A 78 34.99 15.46 -3.59
CA VAL A 78 34.26 16.53 -2.87
C VAL A 78 32.75 16.39 -3.01
N ASP A 79 32.25 16.07 -4.20
CA ASP A 79 30.83 15.87 -4.45
C ASP A 79 30.27 14.66 -3.69
N TYR A 80 31.08 13.60 -3.52
CA TYR A 80 30.71 12.42 -2.73
C TYR A 80 30.67 12.75 -1.24
N VAL A 81 31.66 13.52 -0.75
CA VAL A 81 31.69 14.03 0.62
C VAL A 81 30.42 14.83 0.95
N LYS A 82 30.01 15.70 0.01
CA LYS A 82 28.82 16.53 0.18
C LYS A 82 27.54 15.70 0.36
N ILE A 83 27.41 14.58 -0.36
CA ILE A 83 26.22 13.72 -0.27
C ILE A 83 26.04 13.18 1.15
N TYR A 84 27.07 12.58 1.74
CA TYR A 84 26.91 12.01 3.09
C TYR A 84 26.82 13.07 4.18
N ILE A 85 27.44 14.25 4.00
CA ILE A 85 27.26 15.39 4.92
C ILE A 85 25.80 15.88 4.89
N ASP A 86 25.20 16.03 3.71
CA ASP A 86 23.80 16.44 3.58
C ASP A 86 22.84 15.40 4.19
N CYS A 87 23.16 14.12 4.04
CA CYS A 87 22.39 13.03 4.67
C CYS A 87 22.46 13.06 6.22
N TRP A 88 23.54 13.62 6.78
CA TRP A 88 23.78 13.71 8.22
C TRP A 88 23.15 14.92 8.91
N ASN A 89 22.33 15.70 8.21
CA ASN A 89 21.66 16.87 8.79
C ASN A 89 20.91 16.49 10.08
N ASN A 90 21.08 17.29 11.13
CA ASN A 90 20.43 17.08 12.43
C ASN A 90 18.89 17.18 12.31
N GLU A 91 18.40 18.00 11.40
CA GLU A 91 16.98 18.11 11.08
C GLU A 91 16.60 17.16 9.95
N PRO A 92 15.77 16.12 10.18
CA PRO A 92 15.38 15.16 9.15
C PRO A 92 14.74 15.80 7.93
N ASP A 93 13.95 16.84 8.12
CA ASP A 93 13.25 17.56 7.03
C ASP A 93 14.21 18.31 6.10
N ASN A 94 15.44 18.55 6.55
CA ASN A 94 16.50 19.17 5.76
C ASN A 94 17.43 18.16 5.07
N ARG A 95 17.18 16.85 5.24
CA ARG A 95 17.93 15.80 4.55
C ARG A 95 17.39 15.62 3.13
N PRO A 96 18.24 15.25 2.17
CA PRO A 96 17.76 14.93 0.83
C PRO A 96 16.84 13.70 0.87
N ILE A 97 15.86 13.65 -0.04
CA ILE A 97 15.14 12.39 -0.28
C ILE A 97 16.04 11.39 -1.02
N ILE A 98 15.71 10.10 -0.95
CA ILE A 98 16.53 9.03 -1.54
C ILE A 98 16.78 9.24 -3.04
N ASN A 99 15.81 9.77 -3.78
CA ASN A 99 15.97 10.03 -5.21
C ASN A 99 17.03 11.10 -5.49
N GLU A 100 17.14 12.13 -4.65
CA GLU A 100 18.19 13.14 -4.79
C GLU A 100 19.58 12.55 -4.52
N VAL A 101 19.70 11.69 -3.50
CA VAL A 101 20.96 10.98 -3.20
C VAL A 101 21.37 10.11 -4.39
N ILE A 102 20.44 9.35 -4.97
CA ILE A 102 20.68 8.50 -6.13
C ILE A 102 21.12 9.32 -7.34
N VAL A 103 20.42 10.42 -7.66
CA VAL A 103 20.74 11.28 -8.81
C VAL A 103 22.14 11.89 -8.65
N ARG A 104 22.51 12.35 -7.44
CA ARG A 104 23.85 12.89 -7.18
C ARG A 104 24.94 11.83 -7.31
N LEU A 105 24.71 10.62 -6.81
CA LEU A 105 25.65 9.50 -6.97
C LEU A 105 25.82 9.11 -8.44
N GLN A 106 24.73 9.04 -9.20
CA GLN A 106 24.76 8.77 -10.64
C GLN A 106 25.56 9.84 -11.39
N SER A 107 25.39 11.12 -11.05
CA SER A 107 26.18 12.20 -11.65
C SER A 107 27.68 12.05 -11.38
N ILE A 108 28.10 11.61 -10.19
CA ILE A 108 29.51 11.34 -9.88
C ILE A 108 30.05 10.21 -10.76
N VAL A 109 29.31 9.11 -10.87
CA VAL A 109 29.71 7.96 -11.69
C VAL A 109 29.81 8.37 -13.17
N SER A 110 28.82 9.10 -13.69
CA SER A 110 28.82 9.59 -15.08
C SER A 110 29.96 10.56 -15.36
N ASN A 111 30.28 11.48 -14.44
CA ASN A 111 31.39 12.42 -14.59
C ASN A 111 32.76 11.74 -14.52
N GLN A 112 32.88 10.67 -13.75
CA GLN A 112 34.09 9.83 -13.74
C GLN A 112 34.24 9.11 -15.08
N LEU A 113 33.17 8.55 -15.63
CA LEU A 113 33.17 7.87 -16.95
C LEU A 113 33.56 8.82 -18.10
N SER A 114 33.13 10.09 -18.07
CA SER A 114 33.52 11.08 -19.10
C SER A 114 34.97 11.58 -18.99
N ASN A 115 35.63 11.37 -17.85
CA ASN A 115 37.04 11.76 -17.64
C ASN A 115 38.05 10.67 -18.06
N PHE A 116 37.60 9.52 -18.57
CA PHE A 116 38.47 8.41 -19.00
C PHE A 116 38.89 8.46 -20.48
N ASP A 117 38.52 9.50 -21.24
CA ASP A 117 38.90 9.66 -22.65
C ASP A 117 40.30 10.29 -22.88
N GLN A 118 41.17 10.33 -21.86
CA GLN A 118 42.59 10.64 -22.04
C GLN A 118 43.49 9.42 -21.80
N PRO A 119 44.48 9.15 -22.69
CA PRO A 119 45.30 7.95 -22.58
C PRO A 119 46.38 8.14 -21.51
N LEU A 120 46.19 7.56 -20.33
CA LEU A 120 47.27 7.32 -19.37
C LEU A 120 47.41 5.81 -19.10
N ASN A 121 48.57 5.28 -19.47
CA ASN A 121 49.06 3.94 -19.14
C ASN A 121 49.03 3.70 -17.61
N ASN A 122 48.32 2.66 -17.16
CA ASN A 122 48.88 1.54 -16.36
C ASN A 122 47.78 0.76 -15.60
N SER A 123 47.86 -0.57 -15.73
CA SER A 123 47.38 -1.70 -14.89
C SER A 123 46.04 -1.70 -14.15
N SER A 124 45.35 -0.58 -13.91
CA SER A 124 44.10 -0.52 -13.12
C SER A 124 42.83 -0.79 -13.95
N HIS A 125 42.93 -0.79 -15.29
CA HIS A 125 41.80 -1.09 -16.18
C HIS A 125 41.25 -2.51 -16.00
N GLY A 126 42.09 -3.48 -15.60
CA GLY A 126 41.64 -4.84 -15.30
C GLY A 126 40.76 -4.88 -14.05
N GLU A 127 41.22 -4.26 -12.96
CA GLU A 127 40.53 -4.26 -11.65
C GLU A 127 39.23 -3.46 -11.68
N LEU A 128 39.21 -2.27 -12.29
CA LEU A 128 37.99 -1.47 -12.42
C LEU A 128 36.95 -2.15 -13.31
N SER A 129 37.35 -2.79 -14.41
CA SER A 129 36.42 -3.54 -15.26
C SER A 129 35.87 -4.79 -14.55
N LEU A 130 36.69 -5.45 -13.73
CA LEU A 130 36.28 -6.58 -12.88
C LEU A 130 35.34 -6.13 -11.77
N ILE A 131 35.60 -4.99 -11.12
CA ILE A 131 34.72 -4.40 -10.11
C ILE A 131 33.37 -4.04 -10.75
N ILE A 132 33.35 -3.40 -11.92
CA ILE A 132 32.12 -3.06 -12.64
C ILE A 132 31.38 -4.33 -13.10
N GLN A 133 32.07 -5.33 -13.62
CA GLN A 133 31.46 -6.63 -13.95
C GLN A 133 30.92 -7.33 -12.71
N ASN A 134 31.59 -7.22 -11.56
CA ASN A 134 31.13 -7.78 -10.30
C ASN A 134 29.92 -7.02 -9.77
N PHE A 135 29.88 -5.69 -9.85
CA PHE A 135 28.70 -4.87 -9.52
C PHE A 135 27.51 -5.18 -10.43
N ASN A 136 27.73 -5.38 -11.73
CA ASN A 136 26.69 -5.80 -12.66
C ASN A 136 26.26 -7.26 -12.47
N LYS A 137 27.10 -8.09 -11.83
CA LYS A 137 26.79 -9.47 -11.41
C LYS A 137 26.16 -9.55 -10.02
N ILE A 138 26.23 -8.49 -9.21
CA ILE A 138 25.45 -8.42 -7.96
C ILE A 138 23.99 -8.50 -8.38
N ASN A 139 23.35 -9.60 -8.02
CA ASN A 139 21.93 -9.80 -8.25
C ASN A 139 21.19 -8.81 -7.34
N ILE A 140 20.79 -7.66 -7.89
CA ILE A 140 20.06 -6.60 -7.18
C ILE A 140 18.70 -7.08 -6.64
N LYS A 141 18.29 -8.33 -6.96
CA LYS A 141 17.19 -9.03 -6.28
C LYS A 141 17.48 -9.36 -4.82
N GLU A 142 18.75 -9.42 -4.38
CA GLU A 142 19.11 -9.77 -3.00
C GLU A 142 19.44 -8.55 -2.12
N ILE A 143 19.57 -7.35 -2.67
CA ILE A 143 19.74 -6.11 -1.90
C ILE A 143 18.66 -5.10 -2.32
N GLY A 144 17.40 -5.50 -2.17
CA GLY A 144 16.33 -4.54 -1.88
C GLY A 144 16.34 -4.20 -0.39
N PRO A 145 15.50 -3.26 0.10
CA PRO A 145 15.03 -3.41 1.48
C PRO A 145 14.51 -4.84 1.62
N PRO A 146 14.56 -5.48 2.81
CA PRO A 146 14.19 -6.88 2.98
C PRO A 146 12.98 -7.16 2.10
N MET A 147 13.07 -8.07 1.14
CA MET A 147 12.04 -8.23 0.10
C MET A 147 10.64 -8.40 0.73
N SER A 148 10.62 -8.89 1.99
CA SER A 148 9.49 -8.91 2.91
C SER A 148 8.83 -7.56 3.23
N LEU A 149 9.53 -6.42 3.23
CA LEU A 149 9.01 -5.08 3.58
C LEU A 149 8.32 -4.40 2.39
N ILE A 150 8.90 -4.46 1.17
CA ILE A 150 8.24 -3.95 -0.05
C ILE A 150 7.07 -4.85 -0.45
N ASP A 151 7.21 -6.18 -0.36
CA ASP A 151 6.11 -7.09 -0.67
C ASP A 151 4.96 -6.93 0.35
N ASN A 152 5.27 -6.67 1.62
CA ASN A 152 4.24 -6.35 2.62
C ASN A 152 3.51 -5.04 2.28
N ASP A 153 4.23 -4.00 1.84
CA ASP A 153 3.60 -2.71 1.48
C ASP A 153 2.66 -2.85 0.28
N PHE A 154 3.05 -3.61 -0.75
CA PHE A 154 2.18 -3.87 -1.90
C PHE A 154 1.02 -4.81 -1.55
N SER A 155 1.24 -5.84 -0.74
CA SER A 155 0.15 -6.73 -0.30
C SER A 155 -0.92 -5.94 0.46
N ILE A 156 -0.54 -5.05 1.39
CA ILE A 156 -1.48 -4.19 2.11
C ILE A 156 -2.26 -3.29 1.15
N LEU A 157 -1.57 -2.74 0.14
CA LEU A 157 -2.20 -1.90 -0.87
C LEU A 157 -3.18 -2.69 -1.75
N VAL A 158 -2.82 -3.90 -2.16
CA VAL A 158 -3.68 -4.82 -2.91
C VAL A 158 -4.95 -5.12 -2.13
N ASP A 159 -4.84 -5.46 -0.84
CA ASP A 159 -5.98 -5.77 0.02
C ASP A 159 -6.94 -4.56 0.12
N LYS A 160 -6.38 -3.36 0.33
CA LYS A 160 -7.16 -2.11 0.35
C LYS A 160 -7.91 -1.88 -0.96
N ILE A 161 -7.25 -2.09 -2.09
CA ILE A 161 -7.85 -1.86 -3.41
C ILE A 161 -8.97 -2.87 -3.67
N ILE A 162 -8.79 -4.13 -3.28
CA ILE A 162 -9.83 -5.16 -3.47
C ILE A 162 -11.07 -4.85 -2.62
N ILE A 163 -10.88 -4.45 -1.36
CA ILE A 163 -11.99 -4.00 -0.49
C ILE A 163 -12.71 -2.81 -1.14
N LEU A 164 -11.97 -1.82 -1.61
CA LEU A 164 -12.53 -0.67 -2.32
C LEU A 164 -13.33 -1.11 -3.56
N ALA A 165 -12.76 -1.96 -4.41
CA ALA A 165 -13.39 -2.39 -5.66
C ALA A 165 -14.62 -3.29 -5.44
N THR A 166 -14.70 -4.02 -4.32
CA THR A 166 -15.84 -4.88 -3.97
C THR A 166 -16.95 -4.13 -3.23
N THR A 167 -16.65 -2.96 -2.68
CA THR A 167 -17.62 -2.11 -1.97
C THR A 167 -18.27 -1.05 -2.88
N LEU A 168 -17.69 -0.79 -4.05
CA LEU A 168 -18.24 0.13 -5.03
C LEU A 168 -19.25 -0.60 -5.93
N ASP A 169 -20.38 0.08 -6.21
CA ASP A 169 -21.29 -0.32 -7.28
C ASP A 169 -20.49 -0.38 -8.60
N LEU A 170 -20.63 -1.45 -9.40
CA LEU A 170 -19.80 -1.80 -10.57
C LEU A 170 -19.91 -0.83 -11.77
N LYS A 171 -20.06 0.47 -11.52
CA LYS A 171 -20.14 1.55 -12.51
C LYS A 171 -18.77 2.20 -12.71
N ASP A 172 -18.69 3.10 -13.69
CA ASP A 172 -17.49 3.77 -14.23
C ASP A 172 -16.55 4.45 -13.19
N SER A 173 -16.93 4.51 -11.91
CA SER A 173 -16.12 5.08 -10.82
C SER A 173 -15.02 4.16 -10.28
N VAL A 174 -15.13 2.83 -10.42
CA VAL A 174 -14.16 1.87 -9.82
C VAL A 174 -12.74 2.15 -10.31
N LYS A 175 -12.57 2.33 -11.63
CA LYS A 175 -11.26 2.63 -12.23
C LYS A 175 -10.65 3.92 -11.66
N GLN A 176 -11.45 4.98 -11.52
CA GLN A 176 -10.99 6.26 -10.98
C GLN A 176 -10.56 6.16 -9.52
N GLU A 177 -11.35 5.48 -8.68
CA GLU A 177 -11.01 5.31 -7.27
C GLU A 177 -9.76 4.44 -7.06
N ILE A 178 -9.54 3.44 -7.93
CA ILE A 178 -8.28 2.69 -7.96
C ILE A 178 -7.10 3.61 -8.29
N PHE A 179 -7.23 4.50 -9.29
CA PHE A 179 -6.18 5.48 -9.60
C PHE A 179 -5.95 6.49 -8.48
N ASN A 180 -7.01 6.93 -7.79
CA ASN A 180 -6.88 7.79 -6.60
C ASN A 180 -6.08 7.07 -5.51
N CYS A 181 -6.32 5.77 -5.31
CA CYS A 181 -5.56 4.96 -4.36
C CYS A 181 -4.07 4.90 -4.75
N PHE A 182 -3.75 4.69 -6.02
CA PHE A 182 -2.37 4.73 -6.51
C PHE A 182 -1.70 6.08 -6.26
N TYR A 183 -2.40 7.17 -6.58
CA TYR A 183 -1.92 8.54 -6.37
C TYR A 183 -1.60 8.81 -4.89
N ASN A 184 -2.53 8.45 -3.98
CA ASN A 184 -2.38 8.67 -2.55
C ASN A 184 -1.24 7.85 -1.92
N HIS A 185 -0.77 6.80 -2.61
CA HIS A 185 0.30 5.93 -2.14
C HIS A 185 1.63 6.12 -2.89
N ASP A 186 1.74 7.12 -3.78
CA ASP A 186 2.91 7.36 -4.63
C ASP A 186 3.34 6.14 -5.47
N VAL A 187 2.36 5.33 -5.90
CA VAL A 187 2.57 4.12 -6.68
C VAL A 187 2.01 4.32 -8.09
N THR A 188 2.71 3.81 -9.10
CA THR A 188 2.17 3.80 -10.47
C THR A 188 1.43 2.49 -10.73
N SER A 189 0.37 2.55 -11.53
CA SER A 189 -0.39 1.39 -11.99
C SER A 189 0.50 0.33 -12.64
N GLN A 190 1.50 0.74 -13.44
CA GLN A 190 2.50 -0.16 -14.04
C GLN A 190 3.34 -0.93 -12.99
N LYS A 191 3.74 -0.26 -11.89
CA LYS A 191 4.53 -0.92 -10.83
C LYS A 191 3.71 -2.01 -10.16
N ILE A 192 2.46 -1.73 -9.79
CA ILE A 192 1.56 -2.74 -9.21
C ILE A 192 1.27 -3.83 -10.23
N TYR A 193 0.96 -3.49 -11.48
CA TYR A 193 0.71 -4.48 -12.51
C TYR A 193 1.86 -5.49 -12.65
N ASN A 194 3.10 -4.99 -12.71
CA ASN A 194 4.29 -5.86 -12.75
C ASN A 194 4.44 -6.71 -11.48
N TRP A 195 4.11 -6.15 -10.31
CA TRP A 195 4.13 -6.91 -9.05
C TRP A 195 3.07 -8.02 -9.06
N LEU A 196 1.84 -7.75 -9.51
CA LEU A 196 0.75 -8.72 -9.63
C LEU A 196 1.14 -9.90 -10.52
N LEU A 197 1.76 -9.64 -11.68
CA LEU A 197 2.23 -10.68 -12.58
C LEU A 197 3.25 -11.63 -11.95
N ASN A 198 4.09 -11.14 -11.02
CA ASN A 198 5.10 -11.94 -10.35
C ASN A 198 4.58 -12.65 -9.09
N ASN A 199 3.45 -12.22 -8.53
CA ASN A 199 2.91 -12.71 -7.26
C ASN A 199 1.63 -13.53 -7.44
N GLN A 200 1.64 -14.49 -8.36
CA GLN A 200 0.48 -15.34 -8.71
C GLN A 200 0.23 -16.51 -7.75
N ASN A 201 0.99 -16.59 -6.67
CA ASN A 201 0.77 -17.48 -5.52
C ASN A 201 -0.16 -16.85 -4.46
N ASN A 202 -0.26 -15.53 -4.42
CA ASN A 202 -1.19 -14.79 -3.57
C ASN A 202 -2.55 -14.67 -4.28
N SER A 203 -3.62 -15.11 -3.62
CA SER A 203 -4.96 -15.10 -4.22
C SER A 203 -5.55 -13.71 -4.41
N ASN A 204 -5.29 -12.77 -3.50
CA ASN A 204 -5.67 -11.36 -3.65
C ASN A 204 -4.96 -10.72 -4.86
N SER A 205 -3.70 -11.04 -5.08
CA SER A 205 -2.99 -10.63 -6.30
C SER A 205 -3.67 -11.14 -7.58
N ILE A 206 -4.15 -12.39 -7.58
CA ILE A 206 -4.93 -12.94 -8.71
C ILE A 206 -6.25 -12.16 -8.88
N VAL A 207 -6.96 -11.86 -7.79
CA VAL A 207 -8.21 -11.07 -7.84
C VAL A 207 -7.96 -9.69 -8.42
N LEU A 208 -6.94 -8.97 -7.94
CA LEU A 208 -6.64 -7.63 -8.44
C LEU A 208 -6.17 -7.63 -9.89
N LEU A 209 -5.46 -8.68 -10.33
CA LEU A 209 -5.15 -8.86 -11.75
C LEU A 209 -6.42 -9.08 -12.59
N GLY A 210 -7.41 -9.79 -12.04
CA GLY A 210 -8.73 -9.92 -12.64
C GLY A 210 -9.42 -8.56 -12.82
N ILE A 211 -9.40 -7.72 -11.78
CA ILE A 211 -9.94 -6.34 -11.81
C ILE A 211 -9.23 -5.50 -12.87
N PHE A 212 -7.90 -5.54 -12.94
CA PHE A 212 -7.13 -4.83 -13.97
C PHE A 212 -7.52 -5.27 -15.38
N THR A 213 -7.72 -6.58 -15.56
CA THR A 213 -8.13 -7.17 -16.83
C THR A 213 -9.57 -6.80 -17.21
N LEU A 214 -10.46 -6.70 -16.23
CA LEU A 214 -11.85 -6.31 -16.44
C LEU A 214 -12.00 -4.83 -16.80
N PHE A 215 -11.32 -3.93 -16.07
CA PHE A 215 -11.43 -2.48 -16.26
C PHE A 215 -10.38 -1.87 -17.22
N GLY A 216 -9.52 -2.72 -17.80
CA GLY A 216 -8.47 -2.31 -18.73
C GLY A 216 -7.46 -1.35 -18.09
N ILE A 217 -6.89 -1.74 -16.95
CA ILE A 217 -5.82 -1.02 -16.26
C ILE A 217 -4.50 -1.67 -16.69
N GLU A 218 -3.65 -0.93 -17.40
CA GLU A 218 -2.40 -1.40 -18.05
C GLU A 218 -2.55 -2.52 -19.11
N VAL A 219 -3.74 -3.10 -19.26
CA VAL A 219 -4.04 -4.16 -20.22
C VAL A 219 -5.32 -3.87 -20.98
N ASN A 220 -5.49 -4.54 -22.12
CA ASN A 220 -6.76 -4.52 -22.84
C ASN A 220 -7.83 -5.26 -22.05
N VAL A 221 -9.05 -4.71 -22.08
CA VAL A 221 -10.23 -5.33 -21.46
C VAL A 221 -10.41 -6.75 -22.01
N ASN A 222 -10.52 -7.71 -21.09
CA ASN A 222 -10.78 -9.11 -21.44
C ASN A 222 -11.58 -9.81 -20.34
N GLU A 223 -12.90 -9.78 -20.47
CA GLU A 223 -13.83 -10.35 -19.48
C GLU A 223 -13.64 -11.85 -19.27
N LYS A 224 -13.37 -12.61 -20.35
CA LYS A 224 -13.13 -14.06 -20.25
C LYS A 224 -11.91 -14.37 -19.41
N LYS A 225 -10.82 -13.64 -19.62
CA LYS A 225 -9.59 -13.79 -18.82
C LYS A 225 -9.80 -13.32 -17.38
N ALA A 226 -10.58 -12.26 -17.16
CA ALA A 226 -10.95 -11.83 -15.80
C ALA A 226 -11.73 -12.93 -15.07
N PHE A 227 -12.73 -13.53 -15.73
CA PHE A 227 -13.47 -14.68 -15.20
C PHE A 227 -12.55 -15.84 -14.82
N GLU A 228 -11.61 -16.22 -15.69
CA GLU A 228 -10.65 -17.30 -15.42
C GLU A 228 -9.77 -16.99 -14.18
N LEU A 229 -9.37 -15.74 -13.99
CA LEU A 229 -8.61 -15.29 -12.82
C LEU A 229 -9.46 -15.35 -11.55
N TYR A 230 -10.70 -14.87 -11.56
CA TYR A 230 -11.60 -14.97 -10.41
C TYR A 230 -11.92 -16.42 -10.05
N GLN A 231 -12.15 -17.26 -11.05
CA GLN A 231 -12.36 -18.69 -10.85
C GLN A 231 -11.13 -19.35 -10.21
N LYS A 232 -9.92 -18.98 -10.65
CA LYS A 232 -8.65 -19.44 -10.05
C LYS A 232 -8.55 -19.00 -8.59
N ALA A 233 -8.80 -17.73 -8.28
CA ALA A 233 -8.77 -17.22 -6.90
C ALA A 233 -9.82 -17.90 -6.01
N ALA A 234 -11.05 -18.09 -6.52
CA ALA A 234 -12.11 -18.80 -5.81
C ALA A 234 -11.74 -20.26 -5.49
N ASN A 235 -11.03 -20.94 -6.40
CA ASN A 235 -10.55 -22.31 -6.17
C ASN A 235 -9.44 -22.37 -5.10
N LEU A 236 -8.73 -21.27 -4.86
CA LEU A 236 -7.79 -21.12 -3.74
C LEU A 236 -8.49 -20.79 -2.41
N GLY A 237 -9.83 -20.68 -2.40
CA GLY A 237 -10.61 -20.35 -1.21
C GLY A 237 -10.71 -18.85 -0.92
N ASP A 238 -10.30 -18.00 -1.85
CA ASP A 238 -10.31 -16.55 -1.69
C ASP A 238 -11.73 -15.98 -1.67
N VAL A 239 -12.10 -15.28 -0.60
CA VAL A 239 -13.45 -14.73 -0.42
C VAL A 239 -13.77 -13.66 -1.48
N TYR A 240 -12.80 -12.83 -1.86
CA TYR A 240 -12.99 -11.83 -2.91
C TYR A 240 -13.06 -12.48 -4.29
N GLY A 241 -12.27 -13.53 -4.53
CA GLY A 241 -12.37 -14.35 -5.73
C GLY A 241 -13.74 -14.99 -5.89
N ILE A 242 -14.31 -15.55 -4.81
CA ILE A 242 -15.68 -16.10 -4.82
C ILE A 242 -16.71 -14.98 -5.05
N THR A 243 -16.53 -13.81 -4.44
CA THR A 243 -17.42 -12.65 -4.61
C THR A 243 -17.46 -12.19 -6.07
N TRP A 244 -16.29 -11.95 -6.68
CA TRP A 244 -16.18 -11.55 -8.09
C TRP A 244 -16.69 -12.63 -9.04
N LEU A 245 -16.48 -13.92 -8.73
CA LEU A 245 -17.06 -15.01 -9.49
C LEU A 245 -18.59 -14.99 -9.44
N GLY A 246 -19.18 -14.65 -8.29
CA GLY A 246 -20.62 -14.40 -8.14
C GLY A 246 -21.11 -13.29 -9.08
N TYR A 247 -20.42 -12.14 -9.10
CA TYR A 247 -20.73 -11.03 -10.01
C TYR A 247 -20.58 -11.41 -11.48
N CYS A 248 -19.59 -12.26 -11.83
CA CYS A 248 -19.47 -12.78 -13.20
C CYS A 248 -20.70 -13.58 -13.62
N TYR A 249 -21.20 -14.48 -12.77
CA TYR A 249 -22.40 -15.26 -13.08
C TYR A 249 -23.68 -14.42 -13.06
N GLU A 250 -23.76 -13.39 -12.21
CA GLU A 250 -24.90 -12.48 -12.18
C GLU A 250 -25.00 -11.64 -13.45
N GLY A 251 -23.89 -11.00 -13.84
CA GLY A 251 -23.81 -10.02 -14.93
C GLY A 251 -23.41 -10.59 -16.29
N GLY A 252 -23.00 -11.86 -16.35
CA GLY A 252 -22.51 -12.48 -17.60
C GLY A 252 -21.12 -12.00 -18.01
N ILE A 253 -20.24 -11.71 -17.05
CA ILE A 253 -18.90 -11.16 -17.31
C ILE A 253 -17.98 -12.32 -17.70
N GLY A 254 -17.68 -12.44 -19.00
CA GLY A 254 -16.78 -13.47 -19.52
C GLY A 254 -17.34 -14.90 -19.52
N ILE A 255 -18.60 -15.08 -19.11
CA ILE A 255 -19.34 -16.34 -19.08
C ILE A 255 -20.84 -16.09 -19.24
N ASP A 256 -21.61 -17.11 -19.60
CA ASP A 256 -23.07 -17.02 -19.64
C ASP A 256 -23.66 -16.74 -18.24
N VAL A 257 -24.74 -15.95 -18.21
CA VAL A 257 -25.47 -15.59 -16.99
C VAL A 257 -26.02 -16.84 -16.31
N ASP A 258 -25.72 -16.99 -15.02
CA ASP A 258 -26.28 -18.01 -14.13
C ASP A 258 -26.55 -17.40 -12.75
N LYS A 259 -27.68 -16.71 -12.63
CA LYS A 259 -28.06 -16.04 -11.39
C LYS A 259 -28.21 -16.99 -10.20
N LYS A 260 -28.60 -18.25 -10.46
CA LYS A 260 -28.73 -19.26 -9.39
C LYS A 260 -27.36 -19.59 -8.82
N LYS A 261 -26.37 -19.81 -9.69
CA LYS A 261 -24.99 -20.03 -9.26
C LYS A 261 -24.39 -18.80 -8.55
N ALA A 262 -24.70 -17.59 -9.00
CA ALA A 262 -24.31 -16.37 -8.30
C ALA A 262 -24.85 -16.35 -6.85
N PHE A 263 -26.15 -16.63 -6.68
CA PHE A 263 -26.78 -16.74 -5.36
C PHE A 263 -26.11 -17.80 -4.47
N GLU A 264 -25.84 -18.99 -5.00
CA GLU A 264 -25.16 -20.07 -4.27
C GLU A 264 -23.76 -19.66 -3.79
N LEU A 265 -23.00 -18.92 -4.61
CA LEU A 265 -21.67 -18.41 -4.24
C LEU A 265 -21.77 -17.35 -3.14
N HIS A 266 -22.71 -16.41 -3.22
CA HIS A 266 -22.93 -15.42 -2.16
C HIS A 266 -23.39 -16.06 -0.86
N GLN A 267 -24.28 -17.06 -0.92
CA GLN A 267 -24.70 -17.82 0.26
C GLN A 267 -23.54 -18.58 0.89
N LYS A 268 -22.64 -19.15 0.09
CA LYS A 268 -21.43 -19.82 0.59
C LYS A 268 -20.57 -18.84 1.40
N ILE A 269 -20.37 -17.62 0.92
CA ILE A 269 -19.61 -16.58 1.63
C ILE A 269 -20.34 -16.13 2.90
N ALA A 270 -21.66 -15.89 2.82
CA ALA A 270 -22.47 -15.49 3.96
C ALA A 270 -22.40 -16.52 5.11
N ASN A 271 -22.37 -17.81 4.78
CA ASN A 271 -22.27 -18.89 5.75
C ASN A 271 -20.90 -18.94 6.46
N LEU A 272 -19.87 -18.29 5.91
CA LEU A 272 -18.58 -18.09 6.57
C LEU A 272 -18.59 -16.89 7.53
N GLY A 273 -19.71 -16.18 7.64
CA GLY A 273 -19.85 -14.99 8.47
C GLY A 273 -19.28 -13.73 7.83
N ASP A 274 -18.89 -13.77 6.56
CA ASP A 274 -18.36 -12.62 5.85
C ASP A 274 -19.47 -11.62 5.49
N THR A 275 -19.22 -10.36 5.84
CA THR A 275 -20.22 -9.29 5.73
C THR A 275 -20.60 -8.96 4.29
N ILE A 276 -19.70 -9.15 3.31
CA ILE A 276 -19.98 -8.92 1.89
C ILE A 276 -20.92 -10.02 1.38
N GLY A 277 -20.67 -11.28 1.76
CA GLY A 277 -21.59 -12.38 1.45
C GLY A 277 -22.99 -12.15 2.02
N ILE A 278 -23.08 -11.80 3.30
CA ILE A 278 -24.36 -11.52 3.98
C ILE A 278 -25.11 -10.39 3.26
N LEU A 279 -24.41 -9.29 2.92
CA LEU A 279 -24.97 -8.18 2.16
C LEU A 279 -25.50 -8.64 0.79
N ASN A 280 -24.70 -9.36 0.02
CA ASN A 280 -25.05 -9.82 -1.32
C ASN A 280 -26.25 -10.78 -1.31
N VAL A 281 -26.36 -11.66 -0.31
CA VAL A 281 -27.57 -12.51 -0.14
C VAL A 281 -28.80 -11.65 0.10
N GLY A 282 -28.69 -10.59 0.90
CA GLY A 282 -29.75 -9.60 1.07
C GLY A 282 -30.15 -8.93 -0.26
N VAL A 283 -29.17 -8.52 -1.07
CA VAL A 283 -29.38 -7.98 -2.43
C VAL A 283 -30.09 -9.00 -3.33
N CYS A 284 -29.70 -10.27 -3.28
CA CYS A 284 -30.34 -11.32 -4.06
C CYS A 284 -31.81 -11.49 -3.70
N HIS A 285 -32.17 -11.50 -2.42
CA HIS A 285 -33.57 -11.54 -2.00
C HIS A 285 -34.34 -10.26 -2.33
N TYR A 286 -33.68 -9.11 -2.27
CA TYR A 286 -34.33 -7.84 -2.58
C TYR A 286 -34.73 -7.73 -4.06
N PHE A 287 -33.89 -8.22 -4.97
CA PHE A 287 -34.10 -8.13 -6.43
C PHE A 287 -34.51 -9.45 -7.10
N GLY A 288 -34.55 -10.57 -6.36
CA GLY A 288 -34.83 -11.89 -6.92
C GLY A 288 -33.69 -12.43 -7.80
N ILE A 289 -32.43 -12.17 -7.44
CA ILE A 289 -31.26 -12.68 -8.19
C ILE A 289 -31.01 -14.12 -7.77
N GLY A 290 -31.35 -15.07 -8.64
CA GLY A 290 -31.12 -16.50 -8.38
C GLY A 290 -32.04 -17.13 -7.33
N THR A 291 -32.97 -16.34 -6.79
CA THR A 291 -33.93 -16.71 -5.75
C THR A 291 -35.23 -15.92 -5.94
N SER A 292 -36.27 -16.23 -5.18
CA SER A 292 -37.51 -15.44 -5.18
C SER A 292 -37.32 -14.11 -4.46
N ILE A 293 -38.06 -13.08 -4.91
CA ILE A 293 -38.10 -11.79 -4.22
C ILE A 293 -38.70 -11.98 -2.83
N ASP A 294 -37.95 -11.58 -1.80
CA ASP A 294 -38.40 -11.56 -0.40
C ASP A 294 -37.76 -10.36 0.31
N LYS A 295 -38.54 -9.29 0.43
CA LYS A 295 -38.08 -8.01 0.99
C LYS A 295 -37.89 -8.04 2.50
N GLN A 296 -38.68 -8.86 3.21
CA GLN A 296 -38.52 -9.04 4.64
C GLN A 296 -37.22 -9.78 4.94
N MET A 297 -36.94 -10.85 4.19
CA MET A 297 -35.68 -11.58 4.33
C MET A 297 -34.49 -10.72 3.93
N ALA A 298 -34.59 -9.94 2.85
CA ALA A 298 -33.54 -8.97 2.48
C ALA A 298 -33.26 -7.97 3.61
N TYR A 299 -34.29 -7.44 4.27
CA TYR A 299 -34.14 -6.57 5.43
C TYR A 299 -33.39 -7.25 6.58
N GLU A 300 -33.69 -8.51 6.91
CA GLU A 300 -32.96 -9.22 7.98
C GLU A 300 -31.48 -9.41 7.63
N TYR A 301 -31.14 -9.72 6.37
CA TYR A 301 -29.76 -9.79 5.90
C TYR A 301 -29.05 -8.43 5.96
N TYR A 302 -29.70 -7.36 5.51
CA TYR A 302 -29.15 -6.00 5.62
C TYR A 302 -28.94 -5.59 7.08
N LYS A 303 -29.90 -5.90 7.96
CA LYS A 303 -29.81 -5.66 9.40
C LYS A 303 -28.61 -6.38 10.01
N ASN A 304 -28.42 -7.65 9.65
CA ASN A 304 -27.28 -8.44 10.10
C ASN A 304 -25.96 -7.81 9.62
N ALA A 305 -25.80 -7.58 8.32
CA ALA A 305 -24.57 -6.98 7.77
C ALA A 305 -24.27 -5.58 8.32
N ALA A 306 -25.30 -4.77 8.56
CA ALA A 306 -25.15 -3.42 9.13
C ALA A 306 -24.69 -3.46 10.59
N ASN A 307 -25.18 -4.42 11.37
CA ASN A 307 -24.74 -4.65 12.76
C ASN A 307 -23.30 -5.17 12.83
N LEU A 308 -22.86 -5.90 11.79
CA LEU A 308 -21.46 -6.31 11.60
C LEU A 308 -20.58 -5.17 11.04
N GLY A 309 -21.12 -3.97 10.87
CA GLY A 309 -20.37 -2.76 10.53
C GLY A 309 -20.32 -2.40 9.04
N SER A 310 -20.98 -3.14 8.14
CA SER A 310 -20.99 -2.77 6.71
C SER A 310 -21.70 -1.44 6.49
N SER A 311 -20.96 -0.43 6.02
CA SER A 311 -21.50 0.88 5.63
C SER A 311 -22.55 0.75 4.52
N ILE A 312 -22.31 -0.09 3.51
CA ILE A 312 -23.28 -0.33 2.43
C ILE A 312 -24.58 -0.94 2.97
N ALA A 313 -24.49 -1.91 3.88
CA ALA A 313 -25.67 -2.49 4.50
C ALA A 313 -26.43 -1.46 5.35
N GLN A 314 -25.71 -0.58 6.06
CA GLN A 314 -26.31 0.54 6.80
C GLN A 314 -27.01 1.51 5.83
N TYR A 315 -26.40 1.87 4.70
CA TYR A 315 -27.04 2.66 3.66
C TYR A 315 -28.32 1.97 3.13
N ASN A 316 -28.24 0.68 2.80
CA ASN A 316 -29.38 -0.08 2.29
C ASN A 316 -30.53 -0.17 3.31
N LEU A 317 -30.24 -0.32 4.60
CA LEU A 317 -31.26 -0.21 5.65
C LEU A 317 -31.88 1.18 5.69
N GLY A 318 -31.05 2.23 5.57
CA GLY A 318 -31.53 3.60 5.48
C GLY A 318 -32.54 3.77 4.35
N VAL A 319 -32.23 3.22 3.17
CA VAL A 319 -33.13 3.23 2.00
C VAL A 319 -34.43 2.46 2.29
N VAL A 320 -34.32 1.24 2.82
CA VAL A 320 -35.46 0.38 3.13
C VAL A 320 -36.42 1.04 4.11
N TYR A 321 -35.91 1.70 5.15
CA TYR A 321 -36.72 2.48 6.09
C TYR A 321 -37.29 3.77 5.49
N GLU A 322 -36.55 4.47 4.63
CA GLU A 322 -37.02 5.69 3.96
C GLU A 322 -38.24 5.42 3.06
N ILE A 323 -38.22 4.31 2.33
CA ILE A 323 -39.28 3.96 1.37
C ILE A 323 -40.35 3.05 1.97
N GLY A 324 -40.04 2.28 3.02
CA GLY A 324 -40.93 1.28 3.60
C GLY A 324 -41.10 0.02 2.74
N ASP A 325 -40.05 -0.42 2.03
CA ASP A 325 -40.09 -1.62 1.17
C ASP A 325 -39.62 -2.84 1.95
N GLY A 326 -40.57 -3.69 2.38
CA GLY A 326 -40.30 -4.84 3.25
C GLY A 326 -40.35 -4.53 4.74
N VAL A 327 -40.47 -3.26 5.14
CA VAL A 327 -40.69 -2.84 6.54
C VAL A 327 -41.63 -1.65 6.59
N VAL A 328 -42.14 -1.31 7.78
CA VAL A 328 -42.87 -0.06 7.96
C VAL A 328 -41.92 1.13 7.76
N LYS A 329 -42.33 2.08 6.92
CA LYS A 329 -41.59 3.31 6.68
C LYS A 329 -41.31 4.05 7.99
N ASP A 330 -40.06 4.41 8.22
CA ASP A 330 -39.59 5.11 9.41
C ASP A 330 -38.41 6.03 9.06
N ILE A 331 -38.67 7.33 8.99
CA ILE A 331 -37.66 8.31 8.58
C ILE A 331 -36.57 8.49 9.66
N ASP A 332 -36.90 8.33 10.93
CA ASP A 332 -35.92 8.49 12.01
C ASP A 332 -34.92 7.33 11.99
N GLN A 333 -35.40 6.11 11.75
CA GLN A 333 -34.53 4.96 11.50
C GLN A 333 -33.71 5.12 10.21
N ALA A 334 -34.31 5.66 9.15
CA ALA A 334 -33.57 5.94 7.91
C ALA A 334 -32.38 6.88 8.18
N ILE A 335 -32.63 8.02 8.83
CA ILE A 335 -31.60 9.00 9.20
C ILE A 335 -30.56 8.37 10.14
N HIS A 336 -30.97 7.54 11.10
CA HIS A 336 -30.05 6.84 12.00
C HIS A 336 -29.03 6.00 11.24
N TRP A 337 -29.51 5.16 10.31
CA TRP A 337 -28.65 4.27 9.53
C TRP A 337 -27.80 5.02 8.50
N TYR A 338 -28.34 6.06 7.86
CA TYR A 338 -27.56 6.92 6.99
C TYR A 338 -26.44 7.64 7.74
N LYS A 339 -26.66 8.11 8.98
CA LYS A 339 -25.59 8.72 9.81
C LYS A 339 -24.45 7.74 10.06
N LYS A 340 -24.76 6.53 10.50
CA LYS A 340 -23.73 5.49 10.73
C LYS A 340 -22.92 5.16 9.48
N SER A 341 -23.57 5.06 8.32
CA SER A 341 -22.88 4.80 7.06
C SER A 341 -22.02 6.00 6.62
N ALA A 342 -22.53 7.22 6.75
CA ALA A 342 -21.85 8.46 6.39
C ALA A 342 -20.59 8.72 7.26
N GLU A 343 -20.64 8.37 8.54
CA GLU A 343 -19.49 8.43 9.47
C GLU A 343 -18.34 7.51 9.03
N GLN A 344 -18.64 6.46 8.27
CA GLN A 344 -17.67 5.56 7.65
C GLN A 344 -17.22 6.01 6.25
N GLY A 345 -17.66 7.19 5.80
CA GLY A 345 -17.25 7.77 4.52
C GLY A 345 -18.12 7.40 3.32
N ASP A 346 -19.29 6.77 3.52
CA ASP A 346 -20.21 6.46 2.42
C ASP A 346 -20.82 7.75 1.82
N LYS A 347 -20.43 8.08 0.60
CA LYS A 347 -20.83 9.31 -0.11
C LYS A 347 -22.35 9.34 -0.36
N TYR A 348 -22.97 8.19 -0.66
CA TYR A 348 -24.40 8.11 -0.91
C TYR A 348 -25.22 8.46 0.34
N SER A 349 -24.80 7.98 1.51
CA SER A 349 -25.40 8.32 2.80
C SER A 349 -25.19 9.78 3.16
N GLN A 350 -24.00 10.34 2.91
CA GLN A 350 -23.74 11.77 3.10
C GLN A 350 -24.68 12.64 2.25
N ASP A 351 -24.86 12.28 0.97
CA ASP A 351 -25.78 12.96 0.06
C ASP A 351 -27.25 12.84 0.49
N LYS A 352 -27.65 11.65 0.99
CA LYS A 352 -28.99 11.43 1.54
C LYS A 352 -29.25 12.31 2.76
N LEU A 353 -28.33 12.35 3.72
CA LEU A 353 -28.45 13.22 4.90
C LEU A 353 -28.49 14.70 4.52
N ALA A 354 -27.65 15.13 3.57
CA ALA A 354 -27.67 16.50 3.08
C ALA A 354 -29.02 16.89 2.50
N LYS A 355 -29.75 15.96 1.85
CA LYS A 355 -31.11 16.19 1.37
C LYS A 355 -32.14 16.27 2.50
N PHE A 356 -32.02 15.44 3.53
CA PHE A 356 -32.92 15.48 4.70
C PHE A 356 -32.82 16.77 5.51
N PHE A 357 -31.62 17.37 5.62
CA PHE A 357 -31.40 18.59 6.41
C PHE A 357 -31.45 19.90 5.59
N LYS A 358 -31.61 19.81 4.26
CA LYS A 358 -31.81 20.98 3.39
C LYS A 358 -33.29 21.35 3.19
N ASN A 359 -34.19 20.42 3.48
CA ASN A 359 -35.64 20.60 3.49
C ASN A 359 -36.13 20.78 4.92
#